data_AF-A0A3A1X319-F1
#
_entry.id   AF-A0A3A1X319-F1
#
_cell.length_a   1.000
_cell.length_b   1.000
_cell.length_c   1.000
_cell.angle_alpha   90.00
_cell.angle_beta   90.00
_cell.angle_gamma   90.00
#
_symmetry.space_group_name_H-M   'P 1'
#
loop_
_entity.id
_entity.type
_entity.pdbx_description
1 polymer ?
#
loop_
_entity_poly.entity_id
_entity_poly.type
_entity_poly.pdbx_seq_one_letter_code
_entity_poly.pdbx_strand_id
1 'polypeptide(L)'
;AYRTGRGLITMRAVVNTEEIKGRMCLVVTELPYQVNPDRLAASIREAVRDGKIQGIADMRDETSGRTGQRLVLVLKRDAVPKVVLNNLYKHSQLQQTFGANMLALVDGVPRTLSLDAFIRHWVSHQLEVIDRRTRYLKREAEERDHILQGYLKALDMIDEVVALIRSSKDVETARTGLMNLLDVDEVQADAILAMQL
;
A
#
# COMPACT_ATOMS: atom_id res chain seq x y z
N ALA A 1 13.83 -16.18 7.72
CA ALA A 1 12.77 -15.50 6.94
C ALA A 1 13.34 -15.00 5.61
N TYR A 2 14.18 -13.97 5.58
CA TYR A 2 14.58 -13.32 4.33
C TYR A 2 15.38 -14.17 3.34
N ARG A 3 16.27 -15.06 3.79
CA ARG A 3 17.08 -15.88 2.88
C ARG A 3 16.30 -17.03 2.21
N THR A 4 15.33 -17.60 2.91
CA THR A 4 14.67 -18.88 2.51
C THR A 4 13.16 -18.75 2.33
N GLY A 5 12.60 -17.57 2.58
CA GLY A 5 11.16 -17.34 2.66
C GLY A 5 10.48 -17.94 3.90
N ARG A 6 11.21 -18.69 4.74
CA ARG A 6 10.68 -19.27 5.98
C ARG A 6 11.52 -18.86 7.18
N GLY A 7 10.90 -18.70 8.34
CA GLY A 7 11.62 -18.53 9.59
C GLY A 7 10.75 -18.17 10.77
N LEU A 8 11.27 -18.45 11.95
CA LEU A 8 10.64 -18.10 13.22
C LEU A 8 11.19 -16.75 13.68
N ILE A 9 10.29 -15.79 13.95
CA ILE A 9 10.65 -14.46 14.44
C ILE A 9 9.99 -14.30 15.80
N THR A 10 10.77 -14.30 16.87
CA THR A 10 10.25 -14.05 18.21
C THR A 10 9.96 -12.56 18.38
N MET A 11 8.70 -12.24 18.64
CA MET A 11 8.22 -10.89 18.93
C MET A 11 7.96 -10.78 20.44
N ARG A 12 8.27 -9.63 21.01
CA ARG A 12 8.04 -9.32 22.42
C ARG A 12 7.32 -7.99 22.56
N ALA A 13 6.41 -7.94 23.52
CA ALA A 13 5.82 -6.72 24.01
C ALA A 13 6.90 -5.82 24.63
N VAL A 14 6.72 -4.51 24.49
CA VAL A 14 7.50 -3.51 25.22
C VAL A 14 6.89 -3.35 26.60
N VAL A 15 7.69 -3.63 27.63
CA VAL A 15 7.26 -3.61 29.03
C VAL A 15 8.22 -2.78 29.86
N ASN A 16 7.70 -1.75 30.50
CA ASN A 16 8.43 -0.89 31.42
C ASN A 16 8.11 -1.31 32.86
N THR A 17 9.09 -1.13 33.76
CA THR A 17 8.87 -1.28 35.20
C THR A 17 8.68 0.11 35.78
N GLU A 18 7.53 0.37 36.39
CA GLU A 18 7.19 1.65 37.00
C GLU A 18 6.79 1.44 38.47
N GLU A 19 7.05 2.43 39.33
CA GLU A 19 6.51 2.44 40.69
C GLU A 19 5.28 3.35 40.74
N ILE A 20 4.11 2.78 41.03
CA ILE A 20 2.83 3.49 41.06
C ILE A 20 2.25 3.38 42.47
N LYS A 21 2.11 4.52 43.15
CA LYS A 21 1.56 4.59 44.52
C LYS A 21 2.29 3.66 45.51
N GLY A 22 3.62 3.62 45.45
CA GLY A 22 4.44 2.78 46.33
C GLY A 22 4.40 1.28 46.01
N ARG A 23 3.90 0.89 44.84
CA ARG A 23 3.89 -0.50 44.37
C ARG A 23 4.59 -0.60 43.02
N MET A 24 5.41 -1.64 42.88
CA MET A 24 6.03 -1.98 41.61
C MET A 24 4.99 -2.51 40.63
N CYS A 25 5.04 -2.03 39.39
CA CYS A 25 4.13 -2.37 38.31
C CYS A 25 4.93 -2.70 37.05
N LEU A 26 4.41 -3.65 36.26
CA LEU A 26 4.82 -3.85 34.87
C LEU A 26 3.80 -3.16 33.98
N VAL A 27 4.26 -2.22 33.15
CA VAL A 27 3.44 -1.45 32.24
C VAL A 27 3.76 -1.87 30.82
N VAL A 28 2.78 -2.49 30.17
CA VAL A 28 2.89 -2.92 28.78
C VAL A 28 2.39 -1.80 27.87
N THR A 29 3.28 -1.31 27.00
CA THR A 29 3.01 -0.16 26.11
C THR A 29 2.85 -0.58 24.65
N GLU A 30 3.40 -1.73 24.26
CA GLU A 30 3.30 -2.26 22.89
C GLU A 30 3.09 -3.76 22.94
N LEU A 31 2.34 -4.30 21.99
CA LEU A 31 2.04 -5.72 21.88
C LEU A 31 2.61 -6.31 20.58
N PRO A 32 2.92 -7.62 20.55
CA PRO A 32 3.29 -8.28 19.31
C PRO A 32 2.20 -8.16 18.23
N TYR A 33 2.62 -8.24 16.97
CA TYR A 33 1.72 -8.16 15.82
C TYR A 33 0.61 -9.23 15.90
N GLN A 34 -0.62 -8.85 15.56
CA GLN A 34 -1.85 -9.68 15.60
C GLN A 34 -2.29 -10.15 17.00
N VAL A 35 -1.67 -9.67 18.08
CA VAL A 35 -2.17 -9.92 19.45
C VAL A 35 -3.35 -8.99 19.73
N ASN A 36 -4.47 -9.57 20.13
CA ASN A 36 -5.63 -8.81 20.58
C ASN A 36 -5.46 -8.44 22.08
N PRO A 37 -5.54 -7.15 22.46
CA PRO A 37 -5.33 -6.72 23.85
C PRO A 37 -6.32 -7.34 24.84
N ASP A 38 -7.60 -7.42 24.51
CA ASP A 38 -8.65 -7.96 25.39
C ASP A 38 -8.43 -9.45 25.67
N ARG A 39 -8.12 -10.22 24.61
CA ARG A 39 -7.80 -11.65 24.73
C ARG A 39 -6.52 -11.86 25.52
N LEU A 40 -5.51 -11.02 25.31
CA LEU A 40 -4.28 -11.08 26.11
C LEU A 40 -4.59 -10.84 27.59
N ALA A 41 -5.32 -9.79 27.92
CA ALA A 41 -5.71 -9.46 29.30
C ALA A 41 -6.53 -10.61 29.93
N ALA A 42 -7.48 -11.19 29.20
CA ALA A 42 -8.23 -12.36 29.65
C ALA A 42 -7.32 -13.57 29.91
N SER A 43 -6.39 -13.87 28.99
CA SER A 43 -5.46 -15.00 29.13
C SER A 43 -4.50 -14.83 30.32
N ILE A 44 -4.05 -13.60 30.59
CA ILE A 44 -3.20 -13.30 31.76
C ILE A 44 -4.01 -13.52 33.04
N ARG A 45 -5.26 -13.03 33.11
CA ARG A 45 -6.14 -13.25 34.27
C ARG A 45 -6.36 -14.74 34.54
N GLU A 46 -6.61 -15.52 33.51
CA GLU A 46 -6.75 -16.98 33.61
C GLU A 46 -5.45 -17.64 34.08
N ALA A 47 -4.30 -17.28 33.50
CA ALA A 47 -3.01 -17.83 33.90
C ALA A 47 -2.61 -17.47 35.35
N VAL A 48 -3.03 -16.31 35.84
CA VAL A 48 -2.88 -15.92 37.26
C VAL A 48 -3.81 -16.74 38.15
N ARG A 49 -5.09 -16.90 37.76
CA ARG A 49 -6.07 -17.71 38.50
C ARG A 49 -5.64 -19.17 38.61
N ASP A 50 -5.11 -19.74 37.53
CA ASP A 50 -4.62 -21.12 37.46
C ASP A 50 -3.26 -21.31 38.19
N GLY A 51 -2.67 -20.24 38.73
CA GLY A 51 -1.38 -20.28 39.43
C GLY A 51 -0.15 -20.44 38.53
N LYS A 52 -0.32 -20.41 37.20
CA LYS A 52 0.78 -20.47 36.21
C LYS A 52 1.63 -19.21 36.23
N ILE A 53 1.02 -18.04 36.46
CA ILE A 53 1.71 -16.77 36.64
C ILE A 53 1.49 -16.31 38.08
N GLN A 54 2.58 -16.18 38.83
CA GLN A 54 2.55 -15.71 40.21
C GLN A 54 3.15 -14.31 40.31
N GLY A 55 2.85 -13.61 41.42
CA GLY A 55 3.40 -12.29 41.70
C GLY A 55 2.62 -11.11 41.12
N ILE A 56 1.48 -11.36 40.46
CA ILE A 56 0.53 -10.32 40.04
C ILE A 56 -0.54 -10.17 41.13
N ALA A 57 -0.79 -8.94 41.55
CA ALA A 57 -1.79 -8.58 42.56
C ALA A 57 -3.07 -8.03 41.93
N ASP A 58 -2.94 -7.22 40.88
CA ASP A 58 -4.04 -6.55 40.19
C ASP A 58 -3.65 -6.26 38.74
N MET A 59 -4.63 -6.10 37.85
CA MET A 59 -4.41 -5.77 36.44
C MET A 59 -5.43 -4.73 35.99
N ARG A 60 -4.94 -3.67 35.35
CA ARG A 60 -5.75 -2.52 34.93
C ARG A 60 -5.44 -2.18 33.50
N ASP A 61 -6.48 -2.03 32.71
CA ASP A 61 -6.35 -1.45 31.38
C ASP A 61 -6.55 0.06 31.48
N GLU A 62 -5.48 0.81 31.23
CA GLU A 62 -5.45 2.28 31.20
C GLU A 62 -5.28 2.80 29.76
N THR A 63 -5.64 1.97 28.77
CA THR A 63 -5.58 2.32 27.36
C THR A 63 -6.55 3.47 27.07
N SER A 64 -6.06 4.52 26.43
CA SER A 64 -6.88 5.67 26.02
C SER A 64 -6.36 6.29 24.73
N GLY A 65 -7.16 7.15 24.09
CA GLY A 65 -6.73 7.89 22.90
C GLY A 65 -5.51 8.81 23.15
N ARG A 66 -5.25 9.21 24.39
CA ARG A 66 -4.10 10.06 24.75
C ARG A 66 -2.86 9.25 25.15
N THR A 67 -3.05 8.12 25.84
CA THR A 67 -1.95 7.30 26.38
C THR A 67 -1.52 6.19 25.43
N GLY A 68 -2.34 5.85 24.43
CA GLY A 68 -2.15 4.66 23.62
C GLY A 68 -2.39 3.39 24.43
N GLN A 69 -1.85 2.26 23.95
CA GLN A 69 -1.90 0.98 24.66
C GLN A 69 -1.19 1.11 26.02
N ARG A 70 -1.91 0.82 27.11
CA ARG A 70 -1.32 0.84 28.46
C ARG A 70 -2.00 -0.19 29.37
N LEU A 71 -1.43 -1.39 29.42
CA LEU A 71 -1.86 -2.43 30.35
C LEU A 71 -0.94 -2.43 31.57
N VAL A 72 -1.50 -2.13 32.74
CA VAL A 72 -0.76 -2.03 34.01
C VAL A 72 -0.99 -3.29 34.84
N LEU A 73 0.09 -3.99 35.15
CA LEU A 73 0.12 -5.19 35.99
C LEU A 73 0.77 -4.83 37.33
N VAL A 74 -0.04 -4.71 38.38
CA VAL A 74 0.44 -4.39 39.72
C VAL A 74 1.02 -5.64 40.35
N LEU A 75 2.25 -5.55 40.86
CA LEU A 75 2.94 -6.69 41.45
C LEU A 75 2.62 -6.83 42.95
N LYS A 76 2.77 -8.06 43.47
CA LYS A 76 2.80 -8.31 44.92
C LYS A 76 4.09 -7.73 45.52
N ARG A 77 4.09 -7.41 46.82
CA ARG A 77 5.22 -6.76 47.51
C ARG A 77 6.51 -7.58 47.49
N ASP A 78 6.38 -8.90 47.48
CA ASP A 78 7.45 -9.89 47.47
C ASP A 78 7.85 -10.32 46.05
N ALA A 79 7.14 -9.86 45.02
CA ALA A 79 7.37 -10.28 43.65
C ALA A 79 8.52 -9.50 43.01
N VAL A 80 9.47 -10.24 42.41
CA VAL A 80 10.57 -9.66 41.65
C VAL A 80 10.11 -9.35 40.21
N PRO A 81 10.11 -8.08 39.76
CA PRO A 81 9.54 -7.70 38.45
C PRO A 81 10.09 -8.51 37.26
N LYS A 82 11.41 -8.74 37.22
CA LYS A 82 12.05 -9.51 36.15
C LYS A 82 11.58 -10.97 36.08
N VAL A 83 11.30 -11.60 37.23
CA VAL A 83 10.82 -12.98 37.30
C VAL A 83 9.38 -13.06 36.79
N VAL A 84 8.53 -12.13 37.23
CA VAL A 84 7.13 -12.04 36.76
C VAL A 84 7.08 -11.77 35.26
N LEU A 85 7.93 -10.88 34.74
CA LEU A 85 8.03 -10.59 33.31
C LEU A 85 8.44 -11.83 32.48
N ASN A 86 9.42 -12.60 32.95
CA ASN A 86 9.81 -13.84 32.26
C ASN A 86 8.69 -14.88 32.27
N ASN A 87 7.95 -15.01 33.37
CA ASN A 87 6.78 -15.89 33.44
C ASN A 87 5.66 -15.43 32.51
N LEU A 88 5.44 -14.11 32.41
CA LEU A 88 4.52 -13.50 31.46
C LEU A 88 4.91 -13.83 30.02
N TYR A 89 6.18 -13.75 29.64
CA TYR A 89 6.64 -14.17 28.31
C TYR A 89 6.46 -15.66 28.03
N LYS A 90 6.53 -16.52 29.06
CA LYS A 90 6.37 -17.96 28.90
C LYS A 90 4.91 -18.40 28.83
N HIS A 91 4.02 -17.69 29.51
CA HIS A 91 2.63 -18.12 29.75
C HIS A 91 1.57 -17.17 29.18
N SER A 92 1.96 -16.17 28.39
CA SER A 92 1.03 -15.26 27.70
C SER A 92 1.56 -14.88 26.32
N GLN A 93 0.71 -14.22 25.52
CA GLN A 93 1.10 -13.70 24.21
C GLN A 93 1.94 -12.41 24.27
N LEU A 94 2.45 -12.01 25.45
CA LEU A 94 3.45 -10.95 25.55
C LEU A 94 4.77 -11.31 24.87
N GLN A 95 5.03 -12.61 24.66
CA GLN A 95 6.02 -13.08 23.71
C GLN A 95 5.35 -14.09 22.78
N GLN A 96 5.43 -13.85 21.48
CA GLN A 96 4.86 -14.74 20.47
C GLN A 96 5.84 -14.91 19.33
N THR A 97 5.89 -16.12 18.77
CA THR A 97 6.70 -16.39 17.57
C THR A 97 5.84 -16.18 16.34
N PHE A 98 6.23 -15.24 15.48
CA PHE A 98 5.71 -15.11 14.13
C PHE A 98 6.40 -16.12 13.22
N GLY A 99 5.65 -17.12 12.76
CA GLY A 99 6.11 -18.07 11.76
C GLY A 99 6.02 -17.45 10.37
N ALA A 100 7.07 -16.75 9.95
CA ALA A 100 7.14 -16.16 8.62
C ALA A 100 7.13 -17.26 7.56
N ASN A 101 6.14 -17.23 6.67
CA ASN A 101 6.04 -18.04 5.47
C ASN A 101 5.73 -17.14 4.28
N MET A 102 6.77 -16.74 3.56
CA MET A 102 6.73 -15.78 2.46
C MET A 102 6.29 -16.48 1.17
N LEU A 103 4.99 -16.77 1.07
CA LEU A 103 4.35 -17.42 -0.06
C LEU A 103 3.58 -16.38 -0.88
N ALA A 104 3.79 -16.37 -2.20
CA ALA A 104 3.06 -15.50 -3.12
C ALA A 104 2.84 -16.19 -4.47
N LEU A 105 1.94 -15.64 -5.29
CA LEU A 105 1.77 -16.06 -6.67
C LEU A 105 2.81 -15.36 -7.55
N VAL A 106 3.56 -16.13 -8.31
CA VAL A 106 4.45 -15.66 -9.37
C VAL A 106 3.98 -16.30 -10.66
N ASP A 107 3.50 -15.47 -11.59
CA ASP A 107 2.93 -15.92 -12.87
C ASP A 107 1.82 -16.96 -12.68
N GLY A 108 0.94 -16.73 -11.69
CA GLY A 108 -0.17 -17.62 -11.35
C GLY A 108 0.21 -18.87 -10.56
N VAL A 109 1.50 -19.11 -10.29
CA VAL A 109 1.98 -20.30 -9.56
C VAL A 109 2.38 -19.92 -8.13
N PRO A 110 1.91 -20.64 -7.09
CA PRO A 110 2.33 -20.38 -5.72
C PRO A 110 3.79 -20.74 -5.51
N ARG A 111 4.59 -19.78 -5.06
CA ARG A 111 6.03 -19.96 -4.77
C ARG A 111 6.39 -19.37 -3.41
N THR A 112 7.25 -20.08 -2.69
CA THR A 112 7.92 -19.53 -1.51
C THR A 112 9.15 -18.76 -1.96
N LEU A 113 9.26 -17.49 -1.58
CA LEU A 113 10.28 -16.59 -2.09
C LEU A 113 11.14 -16.02 -0.95
N SER A 114 12.42 -15.81 -1.25
CA SER A 114 13.31 -14.99 -0.44
C SER A 114 12.94 -13.49 -0.58
N LEU A 115 13.49 -12.64 0.30
CA LEU A 115 13.24 -11.21 0.27
C LEU A 115 13.76 -10.56 -1.03
N ASP A 116 14.93 -10.98 -1.51
CA ASP A 116 15.48 -10.45 -2.75
C ASP A 116 14.63 -10.83 -3.97
N ALA A 117 14.04 -12.03 -3.99
CA ALA A 117 13.11 -12.44 -5.04
C ALA A 117 11.83 -11.59 -5.02
N PHE A 118 11.27 -11.29 -3.84
CA PHE A 118 10.13 -10.36 -3.72
C PHE A 118 10.44 -8.99 -4.31
N ILE A 119 11.59 -8.40 -3.94
CA ILE A 119 11.99 -7.09 -4.44
C ILE A 119 12.21 -7.12 -5.95
N ARG A 120 12.87 -8.16 -6.49
CA ARG A 120 13.07 -8.31 -7.94
C ARG A 120 11.75 -8.37 -8.69
N HIS A 121 10.79 -9.19 -8.25
CA HIS A 121 9.48 -9.26 -8.91
C HIS A 121 8.74 -7.94 -8.84
N TRP A 122 8.79 -7.25 -7.71
CA TRP A 122 8.17 -5.92 -7.58
C TRP A 122 8.80 -4.90 -8.52
N VAL A 123 10.14 -4.82 -8.57
CA VAL A 123 10.86 -3.91 -9.48
C VAL A 123 10.55 -4.22 -10.94
N SER A 124 10.56 -5.49 -11.35
CA SER A 124 10.20 -5.89 -12.71
C SER A 124 8.79 -5.43 -13.09
N HIS A 125 7.83 -5.58 -12.17
CA HIS A 125 6.48 -5.09 -12.39
C HIS A 125 6.43 -3.56 -12.50
N GLN A 126 7.17 -2.83 -11.66
CA GLN A 126 7.23 -1.37 -11.78
C GLN A 126 7.80 -0.91 -13.13
N LEU A 127 8.84 -1.58 -13.64
CA LEU A 127 9.40 -1.29 -14.96
C LEU A 127 8.36 -1.51 -16.07
N GLU A 128 7.61 -2.61 -16.01
CA GLU A 128 6.52 -2.90 -16.95
C GLU A 128 5.42 -1.83 -16.91
N VAL A 129 5.02 -1.40 -15.71
CA VAL A 129 4.02 -0.34 -15.53
C VAL A 129 4.50 0.97 -16.16
N ILE A 130 5.75 1.36 -15.91
CA ILE A 130 6.32 2.59 -16.47
C ILE A 130 6.43 2.51 -17.99
N ASP A 131 6.88 1.40 -18.53
CA ASP A 131 6.97 1.18 -19.97
C ASP A 131 5.59 1.25 -20.63
N ARG A 132 4.58 0.55 -20.09
CA ARG A 132 3.19 0.63 -20.58
C ARG A 132 2.64 2.05 -20.54
N ARG A 133 2.84 2.76 -19.44
CA ARG A 133 2.40 4.16 -19.31
C ARG A 133 3.11 5.05 -20.34
N THR A 134 4.40 4.86 -20.53
CA THR A 134 5.20 5.68 -21.45
C THR A 134 4.79 5.44 -22.90
N ARG A 135 4.54 4.18 -23.29
CA ARG A 135 4.00 3.85 -24.62
C ARG A 135 2.62 4.44 -24.85
N TYR A 136 1.76 4.40 -23.83
CA TYR A 136 0.45 5.03 -23.90
C TYR A 136 0.54 6.54 -24.14
N LEU A 137 1.33 7.24 -23.31
CA LEU A 137 1.52 8.69 -23.43
C LEU A 137 2.18 9.07 -24.75
N LYS A 138 3.14 8.26 -25.22
CA LYS A 138 3.76 8.45 -26.54
C LYS A 138 2.71 8.37 -27.65
N ARG A 139 1.86 7.34 -27.62
CA ARG A 139 0.80 7.18 -28.62
C ARG A 139 -0.18 8.35 -28.62
N GLU A 140 -0.64 8.79 -27.44
CA GLU A 140 -1.51 9.97 -27.34
C GLU A 140 -0.83 11.25 -27.86
N ALA A 141 0.47 11.40 -27.58
CA ALA A 141 1.23 12.54 -28.07
C ALA A 141 1.41 12.51 -29.60
N GLU A 142 1.67 11.34 -30.18
CA GLU A 142 1.76 11.14 -31.63
C GLU A 142 0.41 11.35 -32.32
N GLU A 143 -0.70 10.84 -31.76
CA GLU A 143 -2.06 11.09 -32.24
C GLU A 143 -2.38 12.60 -32.20
N ARG A 144 -1.99 13.29 -31.13
CA ARG A 144 -2.18 14.74 -31.01
C ARG A 144 -1.30 15.54 -31.98
N ASP A 145 -0.03 15.15 -32.14
CA ASP A 145 0.89 15.77 -33.10
C ASP A 145 0.34 15.64 -34.52
N HIS A 146 -0.17 14.45 -34.89
CA HIS A 146 -0.81 14.20 -36.17
C HIS A 146 -1.94 15.20 -36.46
N ILE A 147 -2.84 15.44 -35.51
CA ILE A 147 -3.90 16.46 -35.67
C ILE A 147 -3.31 17.87 -35.81
N LEU A 148 -2.32 18.22 -34.99
CA LEU A 148 -1.68 19.54 -35.03
C LEU A 148 -0.99 19.82 -36.37
N GLN A 149 -0.39 18.81 -37.02
CA GLN A 149 0.15 18.93 -38.37
C GLN A 149 -0.95 19.25 -39.40
N GLY A 150 -2.12 18.63 -39.28
CA GLY A 150 -3.28 18.95 -40.11
C GLY A 150 -3.74 20.40 -39.94
N TYR A 151 -3.84 20.86 -38.69
CA TYR A 151 -4.17 22.26 -38.40
C TYR A 151 -3.14 23.23 -38.95
N LEU A 152 -1.84 22.94 -38.82
CA LEU A 152 -0.79 23.80 -39.34
C LEU A 152 -0.94 24.01 -40.86
N LYS A 153 -1.14 22.92 -41.62
CA LYS A 153 -1.40 22.99 -43.06
C LYS A 153 -2.66 23.80 -43.39
N ALA A 154 -3.73 23.63 -42.61
CA ALA A 154 -4.96 24.37 -42.82
C ALA A 154 -4.80 25.88 -42.53
N LEU A 155 -4.03 26.25 -41.51
CA LEU A 155 -3.72 27.65 -41.21
C LEU A 155 -2.89 28.31 -42.31
N ASP A 156 -1.94 27.59 -42.93
CA ASP A 156 -1.12 28.10 -44.02
C ASP A 156 -1.93 28.41 -45.30
N MET A 157 -3.11 27.80 -45.47
CA MET A 157 -4.01 27.97 -46.63
C MET A 157 -5.46 28.31 -46.19
N ILE A 158 -5.59 29.15 -45.16
CA ILE A 158 -6.87 29.33 -44.46
C ILE A 158 -7.98 29.89 -45.37
N ASP A 159 -7.64 30.77 -46.31
CA ASP A 159 -8.61 31.37 -47.24
C ASP A 159 -9.16 30.32 -48.21
N GLU A 160 -8.29 29.47 -48.77
CA GLU A 160 -8.66 28.36 -49.64
C GLU A 160 -9.49 27.31 -48.90
N VAL A 161 -9.11 26.99 -47.65
CA VAL A 161 -9.85 26.06 -46.79
C VAL A 161 -11.27 26.57 -46.53
N VAL A 162 -11.43 27.84 -46.14
CA VAL A 162 -12.76 28.44 -45.91
C VAL A 162 -13.59 28.50 -47.19
N ALA A 163 -12.98 28.86 -48.32
CA ALA A 163 -13.67 28.88 -49.61
C ALA A 163 -14.15 27.48 -50.03
N LEU A 164 -13.30 26.46 -49.88
CA LEU A 164 -13.63 25.07 -50.18
C LEU A 164 -14.81 24.59 -49.32
N ILE A 165 -14.75 24.81 -48.00
CA ILE A 165 -15.80 24.40 -47.07
C ILE A 165 -17.14 25.10 -47.41
N ARG A 166 -17.13 26.41 -47.67
CA ARG A 166 -18.36 27.18 -48.00
C ARG A 166 -18.97 26.82 -49.35
N SER A 167 -18.16 26.38 -50.31
CA SER A 167 -18.62 25.97 -51.65
C SER A 167 -19.09 24.50 -51.71
N SER A 168 -18.73 23.70 -50.71
CA SER A 168 -19.09 22.28 -50.64
C SER A 168 -20.57 22.09 -50.29
N LYS A 169 -21.22 21.09 -50.92
CA LYS A 169 -22.66 20.82 -50.75
C LYS A 169 -22.99 20.12 -49.44
N ASP A 170 -22.07 19.33 -48.93
CA ASP A 170 -22.18 18.55 -47.71
C ASP A 170 -20.80 18.34 -47.07
N VAL A 171 -20.79 17.80 -45.85
CA VAL A 171 -19.59 17.58 -45.04
C VAL A 171 -18.66 16.53 -45.67
N GLU A 172 -19.22 15.52 -46.35
CA GLU A 172 -18.44 14.45 -46.99
C GLU A 172 -17.64 14.96 -48.20
N THR A 173 -18.28 15.82 -49.00
CA THR A 173 -17.64 16.51 -50.12
C THR A 173 -16.54 17.46 -49.62
N ALA A 174 -16.79 18.20 -48.54
CA ALA A 174 -15.80 19.08 -47.92
C ALA A 174 -14.59 18.31 -47.38
N ARG A 175 -14.82 17.21 -46.66
CA ARG A 175 -13.79 16.30 -46.14
C ARG A 175 -12.88 15.79 -47.25
N THR A 176 -13.46 15.22 -48.31
CA THR A 176 -12.71 14.69 -49.46
C THR A 176 -11.93 15.81 -50.18
N GLY A 177 -12.53 17.00 -50.28
CA GLY A 177 -11.86 18.19 -50.83
C GLY A 177 -10.65 18.62 -50.01
N LEU A 178 -10.78 18.67 -48.68
CA LEU A 178 -9.69 19.03 -47.75
C LEU A 178 -8.55 18.01 -47.77
N MET A 179 -8.86 16.72 -47.80
CA MET A 179 -7.85 15.67 -47.92
C MET A 179 -6.99 15.85 -49.18
N ASN A 180 -7.63 16.14 -50.32
CA ASN A 180 -6.92 16.38 -51.58
C ASN A 180 -6.17 17.72 -51.62
N LEU A 181 -6.75 18.78 -51.05
CA LEU A 181 -6.16 20.13 -51.06
C LEU A 181 -4.91 20.21 -50.17
N LEU A 182 -4.96 19.62 -48.98
CA LEU A 182 -3.92 19.74 -47.96
C LEU A 182 -2.99 18.51 -47.90
N ASP A 183 -3.27 17.46 -48.70
CA ASP A 183 -2.59 16.16 -48.62
C ASP A 183 -2.60 15.64 -47.16
N VAL A 184 -3.80 15.56 -46.60
CA VAL A 184 -4.06 15.12 -45.22
C VAL A 184 -4.96 13.90 -45.22
N ASP A 185 -4.89 13.11 -44.14
CA ASP A 185 -5.78 11.96 -44.00
C ASP A 185 -7.18 12.37 -43.51
N GLU A 186 -8.06 11.38 -43.44
CA GLU A 186 -9.45 11.56 -43.03
C GLU A 186 -9.58 12.13 -41.60
N VAL A 187 -8.72 11.67 -40.69
CA VAL A 187 -8.75 12.07 -39.28
C VAL A 187 -8.36 13.54 -39.12
N GLN A 188 -7.33 13.97 -39.85
CA GLN A 188 -6.92 15.38 -39.91
C GLN A 188 -8.00 16.26 -40.57
N ALA A 189 -8.58 15.83 -41.70
CA ALA A 189 -9.65 16.57 -42.38
C ALA A 189 -10.87 16.77 -41.47
N ASP A 190 -11.24 15.75 -40.70
CA ASP A 190 -12.32 15.82 -39.71
C ASP A 190 -12.05 16.78 -38.58
N ALA A 191 -10.82 16.74 -38.05
CA ALA A 191 -10.41 17.68 -37.03
C ALA A 191 -10.50 19.13 -37.53
N ILE A 192 -10.06 19.40 -38.77
CA ILE A 192 -10.13 20.73 -39.39
C ILE A 192 -11.60 21.18 -39.52
N LEU A 193 -12.50 20.31 -39.97
CA LEU A 193 -13.94 20.62 -40.08
C LEU A 193 -14.59 20.88 -38.71
N ALA A 194 -14.07 20.27 -37.64
CA ALA A 194 -14.57 20.43 -36.28
C ALA A 194 -14.03 21.69 -35.57
N MET A 195 -13.11 22.45 -36.19
CA MET A 195 -12.58 23.68 -35.62
C MET A 195 -13.68 24.71 -35.39
N GLN A 196 -13.68 25.33 -34.21
CA GLN A 196 -14.52 26.49 -33.91
C GLN A 196 -13.79 27.76 -34.34
N LEU A 197 -14.52 28.67 -34.99
CA LEU A 197 -14.05 30.00 -35.41
C LEU A 197 -13.95 30.97 -34.22
#